data_AF-A0A328UA13-F1
#
_entry.id   AF-A0A328UA13-F1
#
_cell.length_a   1.000
_cell.length_b   1.000
_cell.length_c   1.000
_cell.angle_alpha   90.00
_cell.angle_beta   90.00
_cell.angle_gamma   90.00
#
_symmetry.space_group_name_H-M   'P 1'
#
loop_
_entity.id
_entity.type
_entity.pdbx_description
1 polymer ?
#
loop_
_entity_poly.entity_id
_entity_poly.type
_entity_poly.pdbx_seq_one_letter_code
_entity_poly.pdbx_strand_id
1 'polypeptide(L)'
;MAELIYDKDGRLLFTKEMKEEYTILCPMMLPVHFELFVNVFRNCGYKVELLTNDGPGVVQEGLKYVHNDTCYPALLVIGQFIDALHSGKYDLNRTALIITQTGGGCRASNYIHLLRKALHKAGLDQIPVISLNLSGLEKNPGFSINLSIIRRLVAAIAYGDVLMCLNNQVKPYEVNAGESEKLLKTWTAKLSRQLNQGQGIGLKQEKENLFAIARDFAAIKVQRVPKVRVGIVGEIYVKYAAFANNHLEEFLADQDCEVNVPGLMNFVLFKVDNRLEDIKLYGGSKAKYRIIKLLFDYLTDMQDIITEAIQTQPQFEVPGDYEHIKKLVKGVIGYGNKMGEGWLLTAEMLELAEAGYENIVCAQPFGCLPNHICGKGMVHRIKALDERANIVPIDYDPSATRVNQENRIKLMLAVARENLAKKTNAEK
;
A
#
# COMPACT_ATOMS: atom_id res chain seq x y z
N MET A 1 15.70 32.03 1.51
CA MET A 1 14.26 31.78 1.44
C MET A 1 13.96 31.72 -0.02
N ALA A 2 13.65 30.53 -0.52
CA ALA A 2 13.29 30.32 -1.91
C ALA A 2 12.17 31.29 -2.34
N GLU A 3 12.26 31.82 -3.55
CA GLU A 3 11.23 32.67 -4.14
C GLU A 3 9.99 31.84 -4.46
N LEU A 4 8.79 32.37 -4.16
CA LEU A 4 7.53 31.72 -4.49
C LEU A 4 7.24 31.91 -5.98
N ILE A 5 7.40 30.84 -6.76
CA ILE A 5 7.15 30.84 -8.20
C ILE A 5 5.83 30.15 -8.48
N TYR A 6 4.94 30.80 -9.23
CA TYR A 6 3.64 30.28 -9.62
C TYR A 6 3.63 29.92 -11.11
N ASP A 7 2.90 28.88 -11.49
CA ASP A 7 2.61 28.64 -12.91
C ASP A 7 1.47 29.52 -13.43
N LYS A 8 1.16 29.38 -14.73
CA LYS A 8 0.13 30.14 -15.44
C LYS A 8 -1.27 30.02 -14.83
N ASP A 9 -1.54 28.94 -14.09
CA ASP A 9 -2.84 28.64 -13.51
C ASP A 9 -2.88 29.07 -12.02
N GLY A 10 -1.86 29.79 -11.55
CA GLY A 10 -1.74 30.29 -10.18
C GLY A 10 -1.32 29.22 -9.16
N ARG A 11 -0.83 28.06 -9.61
CA ARG A 11 -0.34 27.00 -8.72
C ARG A 11 1.10 27.27 -8.30
N LEU A 12 1.34 27.26 -6.98
CA LEU A 12 2.69 27.36 -6.42
C LEU A 12 3.54 26.15 -6.81
N LEU A 13 4.74 26.42 -7.34
CA LEU A 13 5.70 25.42 -7.78
C LEU A 13 6.73 25.11 -6.70
N PHE A 14 7.05 23.83 -6.54
CA PHE A 14 8.22 23.44 -5.75
C PHE A 14 9.49 23.67 -6.58
N THR A 15 10.32 24.65 -6.20
CA THR A 15 11.49 25.11 -6.97
C THR A 15 12.78 24.36 -6.62
N LYS A 16 13.85 24.59 -7.38
CA LYS A 16 15.16 23.97 -7.11
C LYS A 16 15.76 24.45 -5.80
N GLU A 17 15.55 25.71 -5.45
CA GLU A 17 15.98 26.32 -4.19
C GLU A 17 15.21 25.68 -3.02
N MET A 18 13.91 25.43 -3.19
CA MET A 18 13.10 24.72 -2.19
C MET A 18 13.59 23.29 -1.95
N LYS A 19 14.17 22.61 -2.96
CA LYS A 19 14.77 21.29 -2.75
C LYS A 19 15.84 21.29 -1.65
N GLU A 20 16.67 22.33 -1.61
CA GLU A 20 17.75 22.47 -0.64
C GLU A 20 17.26 23.01 0.71
N GLU A 21 16.25 23.88 0.72
CA GLU A 21 15.80 24.59 1.92
C GLU A 21 14.64 23.89 2.66
N TYR A 22 13.70 23.22 1.97
CA TYR A 22 12.39 22.82 2.51
C TYR A 22 12.37 21.37 3.00
N THR A 23 11.60 21.12 4.05
CA THR A 23 11.19 19.77 4.47
C THR A 23 9.91 19.35 3.75
N ILE A 24 9.91 18.18 3.12
CA ILE A 24 8.78 17.60 2.42
C ILE A 24 8.08 16.59 3.35
N LEU A 25 6.82 16.84 3.70
CA LEU A 25 6.00 15.92 4.48
C LEU A 25 5.32 14.90 3.56
N CYS A 26 5.39 13.63 3.94
CA CYS A 26 4.82 12.49 3.21
C CYS A 26 3.86 11.73 4.14
N PRO A 27 2.63 11.37 3.71
CA PRO A 27 1.67 10.67 4.56
C PRO A 27 2.00 9.18 4.66
N MET A 28 1.64 8.55 5.78
CA MET A 28 1.87 7.11 6.01
C MET A 28 0.82 6.24 5.32
N MET A 29 1.25 5.10 4.76
CA MET A 29 0.36 4.03 4.31
C MET A 29 0.97 2.65 4.57
N LEU A 30 2.12 2.32 3.98
CA LEU A 30 2.85 1.06 4.19
C LEU A 30 4.11 1.34 5.02
N PRO A 31 4.17 1.05 6.34
CA PRO A 31 5.26 1.51 7.20
C PRO A 31 6.66 1.11 6.70
N VAL A 32 6.84 -0.18 6.39
CA VAL A 32 8.14 -0.70 5.90
C VAL A 32 8.51 -0.06 4.57
N HIS A 33 7.60 -0.08 3.60
CA HIS A 33 7.86 0.46 2.26
C HIS A 33 8.12 1.97 2.30
N PHE A 34 7.32 2.73 3.03
CA PHE A 34 7.43 4.19 3.08
C PHE A 34 8.66 4.64 3.86
N GLU A 35 9.08 3.91 4.89
CA GLU A 35 10.38 4.15 5.53
C GLU A 35 11.52 3.99 4.51
N LEU A 36 11.50 2.92 3.70
CA LEU A 36 12.47 2.71 2.63
C LEU A 36 12.37 3.80 1.55
N PHE A 37 11.16 4.19 1.12
CA PHE A 37 10.94 5.24 0.11
C PHE A 37 11.47 6.59 0.57
N VAL A 38 11.20 6.98 1.81
CA VAL A 38 11.69 8.23 2.39
C VAL A 38 13.22 8.24 2.40
N ASN A 39 13.86 7.12 2.73
CA ASN A 39 15.31 7.00 2.65
C ASN A 39 15.83 7.07 1.19
N VAL A 40 15.13 6.49 0.22
CA VAL A 40 15.45 6.67 -1.21
C VAL A 40 15.42 8.15 -1.61
N PHE A 41 14.39 8.90 -1.19
CA PHE A 41 14.32 10.34 -1.49
C PHE A 41 15.39 11.14 -0.76
N ARG A 42 15.70 10.82 0.50
CA ARG A 42 16.81 11.43 1.25
C ARG A 42 18.15 11.23 0.56
N ASN A 43 18.43 10.02 0.07
CA ASN A 43 19.62 9.74 -0.74
C ASN A 43 19.70 10.58 -2.02
N CYS A 44 18.55 10.98 -2.57
CA CYS A 44 18.47 11.79 -3.78
C CYS A 44 18.48 13.31 -3.51
N GLY A 45 18.79 13.71 -2.27
CA GLY A 45 18.93 15.10 -1.84
C GLY A 45 17.63 15.79 -1.49
N TYR A 46 16.56 15.04 -1.18
CA TYR A 46 15.30 15.61 -0.69
C TYR A 46 15.21 15.47 0.84
N LYS A 47 14.82 16.53 1.55
CA LYS A 47 14.56 16.45 2.99
C LYS A 47 13.13 15.94 3.22
N VAL A 48 12.93 14.62 3.20
CA VAL A 48 11.59 14.04 3.37
C VAL A 48 11.38 13.53 4.79
N GLU A 49 10.20 13.77 5.34
CA GLU A 49 9.74 13.25 6.62
C GLU A 49 8.42 12.49 6.43
N LEU A 50 8.35 11.31 7.06
CA LEU A 50 7.15 10.47 7.06
C LEU A 50 6.27 10.86 8.25
N LEU A 51 5.03 11.25 7.97
CA LEU A 51 4.06 11.59 8.99
C LEU A 51 3.59 10.33 9.72
N THR A 52 3.60 10.37 11.04
CA THR A 52 3.13 9.27 11.91
C THR A 52 2.04 9.72 12.87
N ASN A 53 1.56 10.96 12.75
CA ASN A 53 0.42 11.44 13.51
C ASN A 53 -0.85 10.68 13.11
N ASP A 54 -1.62 10.30 14.13
CA ASP A 54 -2.83 9.52 14.03
C ASP A 54 -3.89 10.02 15.04
N GLY A 55 -5.00 9.31 15.13
CA GLY A 55 -6.03 9.54 16.12
C GLY A 55 -7.11 10.58 15.75
N PRO A 56 -8.00 10.91 16.70
CA PRO A 56 -9.18 11.71 16.42
C PRO A 56 -8.88 13.13 15.94
N GLY A 57 -7.75 13.73 16.35
CA GLY A 57 -7.35 15.07 15.92
C GLY A 57 -7.18 15.18 14.40
N VAL A 58 -6.52 14.19 13.81
CA VAL A 58 -6.35 14.07 12.36
C VAL A 58 -7.70 13.98 11.63
N VAL A 59 -8.64 13.19 12.16
CA VAL A 59 -9.99 13.06 11.58
C VAL A 59 -10.74 14.39 11.65
N GLN A 60 -10.66 15.11 12.77
CA GLN A 60 -11.31 16.41 12.94
C GLN A 60 -10.73 17.48 12.01
N GLU A 61 -9.41 17.53 11.84
CA GLU A 61 -8.78 18.44 10.88
C GLU A 61 -9.22 18.11 9.44
N GLY A 62 -9.29 16.83 9.10
CA GLY A 62 -9.85 16.38 7.83
C GLY A 62 -11.28 16.87 7.61
N LEU A 63 -12.18 16.65 8.58
CA LEU A 63 -13.58 17.08 8.53
C LEU A 63 -13.76 18.60 8.45
N LYS A 64 -12.86 19.37 9.06
CA LYS A 64 -12.90 20.83 9.07
C LYS A 64 -12.58 21.43 7.70
N TYR A 65 -11.61 20.86 6.98
CA TYR A 65 -11.10 21.44 5.73
C TYR A 65 -11.58 20.73 4.46
N VAL A 66 -11.98 19.46 4.58
CA VAL A 66 -12.49 18.62 3.48
C VAL A 66 -13.99 18.36 3.66
N HIS A 67 -14.72 18.26 2.54
CA HIS A 67 -16.15 17.94 2.58
C HIS A 67 -16.37 16.49 3.06
N ASN A 68 -17.36 16.25 3.93
CA ASN A 68 -17.68 14.94 4.51
C ASN A 68 -18.10 13.89 3.46
N ASP A 69 -18.75 14.27 2.36
CA ASP A 69 -19.06 13.34 1.24
C ASP A 69 -17.85 13.01 0.33
N THR A 70 -16.63 13.29 0.79
CA THR A 70 -15.40 12.92 0.08
C THR A 70 -14.99 11.49 0.44
N CYS A 71 -14.17 10.85 -0.41
CA CYS A 71 -13.52 9.57 -0.09
C CYS A 71 -12.78 9.67 1.26
N TYR A 72 -13.03 8.73 2.18
CA TYR A 72 -12.43 8.74 3.51
C TYR A 72 -10.88 8.83 3.53
N PRO A 73 -10.12 8.15 2.64
CA PRO A 73 -8.68 8.33 2.54
C PRO A 73 -8.24 9.76 2.23
N ALA A 74 -9.01 10.50 1.43
CA ALA A 74 -8.70 11.90 1.15
C ALA A 74 -8.79 12.73 2.44
N LEU A 75 -9.84 12.49 3.22
CA LEU A 75 -10.09 13.15 4.50
C LEU A 75 -8.94 12.86 5.47
N LEU A 76 -8.53 11.59 5.59
CA LEU A 76 -7.44 11.20 6.48
C LEU A 76 -6.09 11.75 6.05
N VAL A 77 -5.72 11.62 4.78
CA VAL A 77 -4.42 12.12 4.28
C VAL A 77 -4.34 13.64 4.41
N ILE A 78 -5.39 14.36 4.03
CA ILE A 78 -5.41 15.82 4.15
C ILE A 78 -5.45 16.24 5.63
N GLY A 79 -6.24 15.56 6.45
CA GLY A 79 -6.24 15.78 7.90
C GLY A 79 -4.87 15.58 8.51
N GLN A 80 -4.14 14.54 8.09
CA GLN A 80 -2.80 14.22 8.61
C GLN A 80 -1.82 15.34 8.28
N PHE A 81 -1.90 15.90 7.07
CA PHE A 81 -1.11 17.08 6.70
C PHE A 81 -1.47 18.32 7.52
N ILE A 82 -2.74 18.66 7.62
CA ILE A 82 -3.16 19.89 8.30
C ILE A 82 -2.84 19.81 9.80
N ASP A 83 -3.11 18.67 10.45
CA ASP A 83 -2.75 18.41 11.84
C ASP A 83 -1.22 18.55 12.06
N ALA A 84 -0.41 17.97 11.17
CA ALA A 84 1.04 18.12 11.21
C ALA A 84 1.48 19.59 11.08
N LEU A 85 0.87 20.35 10.16
CA LEU A 85 1.18 21.76 9.96
C LEU A 85 0.74 22.64 11.16
N HIS A 86 -0.36 22.31 11.82
CA HIS A 86 -0.83 23.01 13.03
C HIS A 86 -0.06 22.61 14.30
N SER A 87 0.73 21.54 14.27
CA SER A 87 1.44 21.02 15.46
C SER A 87 2.52 21.95 16.03
N GLY A 88 2.92 22.99 15.29
CA GLY A 88 4.03 23.89 15.65
C GLY A 88 5.43 23.28 15.48
N LYS A 89 5.55 22.03 15.00
CA LYS A 89 6.83 21.35 14.78
C LYS A 89 7.58 21.81 13.53
N TYR A 90 6.87 22.35 12.54
CA TYR A 90 7.42 22.67 11.23
C TYR A 90 7.44 24.17 10.96
N ASP A 91 8.49 24.63 10.28
CA ASP A 91 8.52 25.99 9.71
C ASP A 91 7.65 25.99 8.44
N LEU A 92 6.48 26.63 8.53
CA LEU A 92 5.49 26.69 7.45
C LEU A 92 6.03 27.39 6.19
N ASN A 93 7.04 28.25 6.32
CA ASN A 93 7.69 28.91 5.18
C ASN A 93 8.81 28.07 4.55
N ARG A 94 9.11 26.91 5.14
CA ARG A 94 10.11 25.94 4.66
C ARG A 94 9.57 24.52 4.68
N THR A 95 8.27 24.37 4.47
CA THR A 95 7.59 23.09 4.42
C THR A 95 6.89 22.92 3.08
N ALA A 96 6.97 21.72 2.52
CA ALA A 96 6.28 21.29 1.32
C ALA A 96 5.54 19.98 1.62
N LEU A 97 4.49 19.66 0.85
CA LEU A 97 3.76 18.40 0.97
C LEU A 97 3.97 17.55 -0.29
N ILE A 98 4.03 16.22 -0.16
CA ILE A 98 4.05 15.30 -1.29
C ILE A 98 2.91 14.28 -1.19
N ILE A 99 2.16 14.12 -2.27
CA ILE A 99 1.05 13.17 -2.35
C ILE A 99 1.06 12.44 -3.70
N THR A 100 0.65 11.18 -3.71
CA THR A 100 0.50 10.41 -4.95
C THR A 100 -0.66 10.93 -5.80
N GLN A 101 -0.50 10.90 -7.12
CA GLN A 101 -1.57 11.22 -8.06
C GLN A 101 -1.64 10.14 -9.14
N THR A 102 -2.69 9.33 -9.11
CA THR A 102 -2.79 8.14 -9.96
C THR A 102 -3.18 8.47 -11.41
N GLY A 103 -3.87 9.59 -11.65
CA GLY A 103 -4.35 9.97 -12.98
C GLY A 103 -5.37 9.00 -13.56
N GLY A 104 -6.03 8.19 -12.72
CA GLY A 104 -7.10 7.26 -13.09
C GLY A 104 -8.50 7.84 -12.78
N GLY A 105 -9.53 7.03 -13.01
CA GLY A 105 -10.93 7.41 -12.80
C GLY A 105 -11.44 7.32 -11.35
N CYS A 106 -10.57 7.02 -10.37
CA CYS A 106 -10.95 7.08 -8.95
C CYS A 106 -10.66 8.47 -8.35
N ARG A 107 -11.20 8.73 -7.15
CA ARG A 107 -11.05 10.03 -6.47
C ARG A 107 -9.61 10.38 -6.09
N ALA A 108 -8.69 9.41 -6.00
CA ALA A 108 -7.29 9.64 -5.69
C ALA A 108 -6.63 10.68 -6.63
N SER A 109 -7.03 10.74 -7.91
CA SER A 109 -6.55 11.75 -8.86
C SER A 109 -6.87 13.19 -8.44
N ASN A 110 -7.90 13.39 -7.61
CA ASN A 110 -8.37 14.67 -7.13
C ASN A 110 -7.85 15.04 -5.72
N TYR A 111 -7.17 14.13 -5.00
CA TYR A 111 -6.72 14.40 -3.63
C TYR A 111 -5.81 15.62 -3.55
N ILE A 112 -4.93 15.78 -4.54
CA ILE A 112 -4.02 16.93 -4.61
C ILE A 112 -4.76 18.28 -4.74
N HIS A 113 -5.85 18.32 -5.50
CA HIS A 113 -6.67 19.52 -5.65
C HIS A 113 -7.46 19.82 -4.37
N LEU A 114 -7.96 18.78 -3.71
CA LEU A 114 -8.62 18.90 -2.41
C LEU A 114 -7.66 19.37 -1.33
N LEU A 115 -6.41 18.88 -1.34
CA LEU A 115 -5.36 19.32 -0.42
C LEU A 115 -5.05 20.81 -0.60
N ARG A 116 -4.88 21.29 -1.83
CA ARG A 116 -4.68 22.72 -2.11
C ARG A 116 -5.86 23.57 -1.64
N LYS A 117 -7.09 23.12 -1.87
CA LYS A 117 -8.29 23.79 -1.38
C LYS A 117 -8.33 23.84 0.16
N ALA A 118 -7.89 22.76 0.82
CA ALA A 118 -7.79 22.70 2.28
C ALA A 118 -6.72 23.67 2.81
N LEU A 119 -5.53 23.72 2.19
CA LEU A 119 -4.47 24.68 2.53
C LEU A 119 -4.95 26.12 2.39
N HIS A 120 -5.63 26.46 1.29
CA HIS A 120 -6.20 27.79 1.09
C HIS A 120 -7.17 28.17 2.21
N LYS A 121 -8.10 27.28 2.55
CA LYS A 121 -9.04 27.48 3.67
C LYS A 121 -8.34 27.61 5.03
N ALA A 122 -7.17 26.99 5.19
CA ALA A 122 -6.36 27.08 6.40
C ALA A 122 -5.45 28.31 6.43
N GLY A 123 -5.41 29.12 5.35
CA GLY A 123 -4.49 30.25 5.24
C GLY A 123 -3.02 29.83 5.05
N LEU A 124 -2.80 28.67 4.42
CA LEU A 124 -1.50 28.03 4.21
C LEU A 124 -1.11 27.97 2.72
N ASP A 125 -1.52 28.96 1.94
CA ASP A 125 -1.28 29.03 0.48
C ASP A 125 0.22 29.04 0.10
N GLN A 126 1.10 29.42 1.02
CA GLN A 126 2.55 29.44 0.83
C GLN A 126 3.20 28.06 0.79
N ILE A 127 2.47 26.98 1.08
CA ILE A 127 3.00 25.62 1.15
C ILE A 127 2.84 24.92 -0.21
N PRO A 128 3.93 24.61 -0.93
CA PRO A 128 3.85 23.92 -2.21
C PRO A 128 3.43 22.45 -2.03
N VAL A 129 2.64 21.95 -2.98
CA VAL A 129 2.18 20.55 -3.01
C VAL A 129 2.73 19.84 -4.25
N ILE A 130 3.57 18.84 -4.01
CA ILE A 130 4.24 18.00 -5.01
C ILE A 130 3.35 16.81 -5.37
N SER A 131 3.12 16.64 -6.68
CA SER A 131 2.47 15.45 -7.23
C SER A 131 3.48 14.34 -7.49
N LEU A 132 3.38 13.23 -6.76
CA LEU A 132 4.16 12.02 -7.02
C LEU A 132 3.42 11.15 -8.05
N ASN A 133 3.84 11.22 -9.31
CA ASN A 133 3.28 10.43 -10.41
C ASN A 133 4.30 10.20 -11.53
N LEU A 134 4.10 9.12 -12.31
CA LEU A 134 4.94 8.78 -13.48
C LEU A 134 4.36 9.29 -14.81
N SER A 135 3.18 9.95 -14.78
CA SER A 135 2.48 10.40 -16.00
C SER A 135 2.78 11.85 -16.37
N GLY A 136 3.57 12.56 -15.56
CA GLY A 136 3.92 13.96 -15.78
C GLY A 136 2.74 14.92 -15.63
N LEU A 137 1.75 14.57 -14.81
CA LEU A 137 0.49 15.33 -14.65
C LEU A 137 0.72 16.78 -14.19
N GLU A 138 1.66 16.96 -13.27
CA GLU A 138 2.05 18.28 -12.77
C GLU A 138 3.57 18.36 -12.64
N LYS A 139 4.15 19.42 -13.17
CA LYS A 139 5.60 19.64 -13.14
C LYS A 139 5.98 20.53 -11.97
N ASN A 140 7.07 20.17 -11.31
CA ASN A 140 7.70 20.93 -10.24
C ASN A 140 9.21 21.01 -10.52
N PRO A 141 9.81 22.19 -10.74
CA PRO A 141 11.23 22.31 -11.12
C PRO A 141 12.21 21.66 -10.12
N GLY A 142 11.88 21.69 -8.83
CA GLY A 142 12.69 21.12 -7.76
C GLY A 142 12.49 19.63 -7.53
N PHE A 143 11.51 19.00 -8.17
CA PHE A 143 11.18 17.60 -7.96
C PHE A 143 11.19 16.81 -9.28
N SER A 144 12.01 15.76 -9.32
CA SER A 144 12.13 14.88 -10.48
C SER A 144 12.29 13.43 -10.07
N ILE A 145 11.65 12.55 -10.85
CA ILE A 145 11.79 11.10 -10.75
C ILE A 145 12.54 10.65 -12.00
N ASN A 146 13.76 10.16 -11.82
CA ASN A 146 14.57 9.60 -12.89
C ASN A 146 14.66 8.07 -12.76
N LEU A 147 15.30 7.41 -13.74
CA LEU A 147 15.43 5.95 -13.75
C LEU A 147 16.16 5.39 -12.51
N SER A 148 17.11 6.12 -11.94
CA SER A 148 17.82 5.69 -10.72
C SER A 148 16.87 5.65 -9.52
N ILE A 149 16.01 6.67 -9.37
CA ILE A 149 14.98 6.71 -8.33
C ILE A 149 13.98 5.57 -8.55
N ILE A 150 13.52 5.34 -9.78
CA ILE A 150 12.57 4.26 -10.11
C ILE A 150 13.15 2.90 -9.68
N ARG A 151 14.39 2.58 -10.05
CA ARG A 151 15.03 1.31 -9.66
C ARG A 151 15.10 1.14 -8.13
N ARG A 152 15.44 2.21 -7.40
CA ARG A 152 15.49 2.20 -5.93
C ARG A 152 14.12 2.01 -5.30
N LEU A 153 13.09 2.63 -5.86
CA LEU A 153 11.71 2.46 -5.39
C LEU A 153 11.21 1.04 -5.66
N VAL A 154 11.52 0.47 -6.83
CA VAL A 154 11.19 -0.94 -7.13
C VAL A 154 11.87 -1.89 -6.16
N ALA A 155 13.15 -1.67 -5.85
CA ALA A 155 13.85 -2.47 -4.85
C ALA A 155 13.24 -2.33 -3.45
N ALA A 156 12.89 -1.10 -3.05
CA ALA A 156 12.18 -0.87 -1.79
C ALA A 156 10.80 -1.56 -1.73
N ILE A 157 10.09 -1.66 -2.86
CA ILE A 157 8.85 -2.44 -2.96
C ILE A 157 9.13 -3.93 -2.74
N ALA A 158 10.13 -4.48 -3.44
CA ALA A 158 10.48 -5.90 -3.33
C ALA A 158 10.88 -6.27 -1.89
N TYR A 159 11.74 -5.46 -1.26
CA TYR A 159 12.12 -5.67 0.14
C TYR A 159 10.94 -5.53 1.10
N GLY A 160 10.12 -4.49 0.92
CA GLY A 160 8.97 -4.26 1.79
C GLY A 160 7.96 -5.40 1.71
N ASP A 161 7.67 -5.90 0.50
CA ASP A 161 6.74 -7.02 0.28
C ASP A 161 7.25 -8.29 0.96
N VAL A 162 8.53 -8.64 0.81
CA VAL A 162 9.11 -9.83 1.45
C VAL A 162 9.13 -9.70 2.98
N LEU A 163 9.55 -8.55 3.52
CA LEU A 163 9.57 -8.33 4.96
C LEU A 163 8.17 -8.44 5.57
N MET A 164 7.17 -7.81 4.94
CA MET A 164 5.78 -7.86 5.39
C MET A 164 5.23 -9.29 5.31
N CYS A 165 5.41 -9.95 4.16
CA CYS A 165 4.93 -11.32 3.93
C CYS A 165 5.49 -12.31 4.97
N LEU A 166 6.81 -12.31 5.17
CA LEU A 166 7.46 -13.23 6.09
C LEU A 166 7.13 -12.93 7.56
N ASN A 167 7.07 -11.64 7.94
CA ASN A 167 6.66 -11.26 9.28
C ASN A 167 5.26 -11.75 9.60
N ASN A 168 4.32 -11.58 8.67
CA ASN A 168 2.93 -12.00 8.85
C ASN A 168 2.78 -13.53 8.96
N GLN A 169 3.66 -14.30 8.32
CA GLN A 169 3.70 -15.75 8.44
C GLN A 169 4.45 -16.28 9.67
N VAL A 170 5.37 -15.51 10.27
CA VAL A 170 6.16 -15.92 11.44
C VAL A 170 5.52 -15.46 12.75
N LYS A 171 5.15 -14.19 12.84
CA LYS A 171 4.65 -13.51 14.05
C LYS A 171 3.56 -14.28 14.81
N PRO A 172 2.56 -14.90 14.16
CA PRO A 172 1.51 -15.63 14.88
C PRO A 172 1.99 -16.89 15.59
N TYR A 173 3.19 -17.39 15.28
CA TYR A 173 3.69 -18.69 15.70
C TYR A 173 4.98 -18.61 16.50
N GLU A 174 5.44 -17.43 16.86
CA GLU A 174 6.69 -17.23 17.59
C GLU A 174 6.68 -17.98 18.94
N VAL A 175 7.78 -18.66 19.24
CA VAL A 175 8.00 -19.17 20.60
C VAL A 175 8.38 -18.03 21.54
N ASN A 176 9.19 -17.07 21.07
CA ASN A 176 9.51 -15.85 21.82
C ASN A 176 8.87 -14.65 21.11
N ALA A 177 7.84 -14.08 21.73
CA ALA A 177 7.07 -12.99 21.13
C ALA A 177 7.95 -11.77 20.78
N GLY A 178 7.80 -11.25 19.57
CA GLY A 178 8.47 -10.04 19.06
C GLY A 178 9.80 -10.26 18.34
N GLU A 179 10.24 -11.52 18.13
CA GLU A 179 11.49 -11.81 17.42
C GLU A 179 11.44 -11.39 15.94
N SER A 180 10.34 -11.66 15.25
CA SER A 180 10.09 -11.32 13.84
C SER A 180 9.99 -9.81 13.66
N GLU A 181 9.33 -9.11 14.57
CA GLU A 181 9.22 -7.65 14.57
C GLU A 181 10.59 -6.98 14.76
N LYS A 182 11.41 -7.52 15.67
CA LYS A 182 12.78 -7.06 15.88
C LYS A 182 13.65 -7.31 14.65
N LEU A 183 13.50 -8.48 14.02
CA LEU A 183 14.23 -8.83 12.81
C LEU A 183 13.82 -7.93 11.63
N LEU A 184 12.52 -7.67 11.48
CA LEU A 184 11.95 -6.74 10.49
C LEU A 184 12.56 -5.35 10.65
N LYS A 185 12.55 -4.78 11.86
CA LYS A 185 13.18 -3.47 12.14
C LYS A 185 14.68 -3.47 11.84
N THR A 186 15.38 -4.55 12.16
CA THR A 186 16.82 -4.69 11.88
C THR A 186 17.11 -4.67 10.39
N TRP A 187 16.33 -5.42 9.60
CA TRP A 187 16.46 -5.45 8.15
C TRP A 187 16.04 -4.14 7.50
N THR A 188 14.93 -3.52 7.91
CA THR A 188 14.50 -2.21 7.41
C THR A 188 15.59 -1.15 7.64
N ALA A 189 16.22 -1.13 8.82
CA ALA A 189 17.32 -0.22 9.11
C ALA A 189 18.58 -0.53 8.27
N LYS A 190 18.90 -1.80 8.06
CA LYS A 190 20.04 -2.24 7.23
C LYS A 190 19.85 -1.84 5.76
N LEU A 191 18.69 -2.14 5.20
CA LEU A 191 18.34 -1.81 3.81
C LEU A 191 18.27 -0.29 3.62
N SER A 192 17.70 0.44 4.58
CA SER A 192 17.70 1.91 4.57
C SER A 192 19.11 2.49 4.48
N ARG A 193 20.07 1.94 5.24
CA ARG A 193 21.49 2.35 5.12
C ARG A 193 22.08 2.02 3.75
N GLN A 194 21.82 0.84 3.21
CA GLN A 194 22.29 0.44 1.87
C GLN A 194 21.73 1.37 0.78
N LEU A 195 20.42 1.63 0.78
CA LEU A 195 19.75 2.53 -0.17
C LEU A 195 20.30 3.96 -0.04
N ASN A 196 20.55 4.43 1.17
CA ASN A 196 21.20 5.72 1.46
C ASN A 196 22.64 5.84 0.95
N GLN A 197 23.28 4.72 0.59
CA GLN A 197 24.63 4.68 0.02
C GLN A 197 24.64 4.26 -1.46
N GLY A 198 23.48 4.09 -2.09
CA GLY A 198 23.41 3.60 -3.46
C GLY A 198 23.68 2.11 -3.65
N GLN A 199 23.57 1.32 -2.57
CA GLN A 199 23.74 -0.12 -2.54
C GLN A 199 22.39 -0.84 -2.41
N GLY A 200 22.37 -2.15 -2.59
CA GLY A 200 21.17 -2.98 -2.45
C GLY A 200 20.15 -2.77 -3.57
N ILE A 201 20.60 -2.25 -4.73
CA ILE A 201 19.73 -1.91 -5.89
C ILE A 201 20.17 -2.62 -7.18
N GLY A 202 21.34 -3.27 -7.16
CA GLY A 202 21.78 -4.11 -8.26
C GLY A 202 21.19 -5.51 -8.09
N LEU A 203 20.70 -6.12 -9.17
CA LEU A 203 20.03 -7.43 -9.15
C LEU A 203 20.74 -8.48 -8.29
N LYS A 204 22.08 -8.55 -8.35
CA LYS A 204 22.86 -9.48 -7.51
C LYS A 204 22.74 -9.18 -6.01
N GLN A 205 22.98 -7.93 -5.60
CA GLN A 205 22.89 -7.53 -4.19
C GLN A 205 21.47 -7.66 -3.66
N GLU A 206 20.49 -7.36 -4.51
CA GLU A 206 19.09 -7.48 -4.18
C GLU A 206 18.67 -8.93 -3.98
N LYS A 207 19.08 -9.82 -4.89
CA LYS A 207 18.93 -11.26 -4.73
C LYS A 207 19.60 -11.75 -3.44
N GLU A 208 20.84 -11.36 -3.18
CA GLU A 208 21.55 -11.72 -1.94
C GLU A 208 20.80 -11.27 -0.68
N ASN A 209 20.27 -10.05 -0.68
CA ASN A 209 19.48 -9.52 0.43
C ASN A 209 18.15 -10.29 0.60
N LEU A 210 17.38 -10.50 -0.47
CA LEU A 210 16.09 -11.19 -0.40
C LEU A 210 16.23 -12.63 0.11
N PHE A 211 17.24 -13.36 -0.37
CA PHE A 211 17.55 -14.72 0.10
C PHE A 211 18.02 -14.72 1.57
N ALA A 212 18.81 -13.73 1.97
CA ALA A 212 19.23 -13.59 3.36
C ALA A 212 18.06 -13.26 4.29
N ILE A 213 17.14 -12.39 3.86
CA ILE A 213 15.92 -12.08 4.62
C ILE A 213 15.09 -13.35 4.81
N ALA A 214 14.80 -14.10 3.74
CA ALA A 214 14.03 -15.34 3.82
C ALA A 214 14.67 -16.34 4.79
N ARG A 215 15.98 -16.57 4.69
CA ARG A 215 16.72 -17.46 5.60
C ARG A 215 16.67 -16.98 7.05
N ASP A 216 16.86 -15.69 7.29
CA ASP A 216 16.91 -15.16 8.66
C ASP A 216 15.53 -15.24 9.34
N PHE A 217 14.43 -15.01 8.61
CA PHE A 217 13.07 -15.26 9.13
C PHE A 217 12.82 -16.75 9.36
N ALA A 218 13.32 -17.62 8.48
CA ALA A 218 13.16 -19.06 8.63
C ALA A 218 13.90 -19.64 9.86
N ALA A 219 14.93 -18.93 10.34
CA ALA A 219 15.69 -19.30 11.52
C ALA A 219 14.98 -18.96 12.85
N ILE A 220 13.91 -18.15 12.82
CA ILE A 220 13.12 -17.83 14.02
C ILE A 220 12.41 -19.10 14.51
N LYS A 221 12.49 -19.36 15.81
CA LYS A 221 11.84 -20.52 16.41
C LYS A 221 10.33 -20.31 16.46
N VAL A 222 9.60 -21.13 15.70
CA VAL A 222 8.14 -21.11 15.65
C VAL A 222 7.52 -22.41 16.11
N GLN A 223 6.32 -22.34 16.68
CA GLN A 223 5.45 -23.47 16.97
C GLN A 223 4.21 -23.39 16.07
N ARG A 224 4.22 -24.14 14.97
CA ARG A 224 3.08 -24.20 14.04
C ARG A 224 1.94 -24.98 14.69
N VAL A 225 0.85 -24.28 14.97
CA VAL A 225 -0.42 -24.83 15.46
C VAL A 225 -1.54 -24.37 14.53
N PRO A 226 -2.66 -25.10 14.40
CA PRO A 226 -3.77 -24.61 13.58
C PRO A 226 -4.30 -23.27 14.12
N LYS A 227 -4.32 -22.24 13.26
CA LYS A 227 -4.92 -20.92 13.55
C LYS A 227 -5.92 -20.51 12.49
N VAL A 228 -6.81 -19.59 12.86
CA VAL A 228 -7.68 -18.94 11.88
C VAL A 228 -6.80 -18.04 11.00
N ARG A 229 -6.87 -18.26 9.69
CA ARG A 229 -6.14 -17.49 8.69
C ARG A 229 -7.07 -16.44 8.07
N VAL A 230 -6.64 -15.19 8.05
CA VAL A 230 -7.43 -14.04 7.59
C VAL A 230 -6.67 -13.22 6.55
N GLY A 231 -7.26 -13.07 5.36
CA GLY A 231 -6.75 -12.16 4.34
C GLY A 231 -7.28 -10.74 4.50
N ILE A 232 -6.45 -9.72 4.24
CA ILE A 232 -6.88 -8.32 4.18
C ILE A 232 -6.69 -7.80 2.75
N VAL A 233 -7.81 -7.41 2.14
CA VAL A 233 -7.84 -6.73 0.84
C VAL A 233 -8.61 -5.43 0.97
N GLY A 234 -8.60 -4.57 -0.05
CA GLY A 234 -9.40 -3.37 0.01
C GLY A 234 -8.97 -2.25 -0.90
N GLU A 235 -9.44 -1.04 -0.59
CA GLU A 235 -8.89 0.17 -1.20
C GLU A 235 -7.45 0.37 -0.72
N ILE A 236 -6.53 0.75 -1.61
CA ILE A 236 -5.09 0.71 -1.36
C ILE A 236 -4.66 1.44 -0.08
N TYR A 237 -5.23 2.61 0.21
CA TYR A 237 -4.86 3.36 1.41
C TYR A 237 -5.41 2.69 2.66
N VAL A 238 -6.70 2.33 2.67
CA VAL A 238 -7.34 1.71 3.85
C VAL A 238 -6.80 0.29 4.09
N LYS A 239 -6.41 -0.44 3.06
CA LYS A 239 -5.79 -1.78 3.17
C LYS A 239 -4.51 -1.73 4.00
N TYR A 240 -3.68 -0.73 3.77
CA TYR A 240 -2.31 -0.69 4.31
C TYR A 240 -2.13 0.28 5.49
N ALA A 241 -2.81 1.43 5.49
CA ALA A 241 -2.66 2.41 6.56
C ALA A 241 -3.41 1.96 7.82
N ALA A 242 -2.67 1.53 8.85
CA ALA A 242 -3.25 1.10 10.13
C ALA A 242 -4.21 2.14 10.72
N PHE A 243 -3.85 3.43 10.66
CA PHE A 243 -4.72 4.51 11.11
C PHE A 243 -6.05 4.60 10.34
N ALA A 244 -6.08 4.22 9.05
CA ALA A 244 -7.28 4.27 8.23
C ALA A 244 -8.23 3.10 8.45
N ASN A 245 -7.73 1.99 9.02
CA ASN A 245 -8.49 0.75 9.20
C ASN A 245 -8.60 0.32 10.68
N ASN A 246 -8.40 1.24 11.62
CA ASN A 246 -8.45 0.97 13.06
C ASN A 246 -7.48 -0.14 13.51
N HIS A 247 -6.28 -0.15 12.94
CA HIS A 247 -5.20 -1.11 13.24
C HIS A 247 -5.64 -2.56 13.02
N LEU A 248 -6.23 -2.85 11.85
CA LEU A 248 -6.86 -4.13 11.54
C LEU A 248 -5.90 -5.33 11.70
N GLU A 249 -4.64 -5.22 11.28
CA GLU A 249 -3.64 -6.29 11.43
C GLU A 249 -3.35 -6.59 12.91
N GLU A 250 -3.20 -5.56 13.74
CA GLU A 250 -2.99 -5.70 15.19
C GLU A 250 -4.22 -6.31 15.86
N PHE A 251 -5.42 -5.82 15.51
CA PHE A 251 -6.68 -6.36 16.01
C PHE A 251 -6.84 -7.86 15.68
N LEU A 252 -6.50 -8.29 14.46
CA LEU A 252 -6.56 -9.70 14.08
C LEU A 252 -5.51 -10.54 14.80
N ALA A 253 -4.31 -10.00 15.02
CA ALA A 253 -3.28 -10.65 15.84
C ALA A 253 -3.77 -10.85 17.29
N ASP A 254 -4.43 -9.85 17.89
CA ASP A 254 -5.05 -9.95 19.23
C ASP A 254 -6.19 -10.99 19.28
N GLN A 255 -6.78 -11.33 18.13
CA GLN A 255 -7.78 -12.38 17.97
C GLN A 255 -7.18 -13.77 17.67
N ASP A 256 -5.86 -13.92 17.80
CA ASP A 256 -5.09 -15.14 17.56
C ASP A 256 -5.12 -15.63 16.10
N CYS A 257 -5.14 -14.69 15.15
CA CYS A 257 -5.18 -14.99 13.72
C CYS A 257 -3.80 -14.91 13.06
N GLU A 258 -3.58 -15.75 12.04
CA GLU A 258 -2.56 -15.52 11.02
C GLU A 258 -3.14 -14.59 9.96
N VAL A 259 -2.41 -13.54 9.60
CA VAL A 259 -2.88 -12.52 8.65
C VAL A 259 -2.10 -12.62 7.35
N ASN A 260 -2.75 -12.41 6.22
CA ASN A 260 -2.08 -12.16 4.94
C ASN A 260 -2.58 -10.87 4.32
N VAL A 261 -1.65 -10.00 3.99
CA VAL A 261 -1.91 -8.77 3.26
C VAL A 261 -1.15 -8.87 1.94
N PRO A 262 -1.82 -8.99 0.77
CA PRO A 262 -1.13 -9.08 -0.51
C PRO A 262 -0.22 -7.87 -0.74
N GLY A 263 0.98 -8.13 -1.26
CA GLY A 263 2.05 -7.13 -1.46
C GLY A 263 1.74 -6.05 -2.49
N LEU A 264 2.54 -4.99 -2.48
CA LEU A 264 2.38 -3.82 -3.36
C LEU A 264 2.85 -4.10 -4.80
N MET A 265 3.76 -5.05 -5.03
CA MET A 265 4.30 -5.37 -6.36
C MET A 265 3.20 -5.74 -7.37
N ASN A 266 2.22 -6.55 -6.97
CA ASN A 266 1.09 -6.92 -7.83
C ASN A 266 0.23 -5.71 -8.23
N PHE A 267 0.05 -4.74 -7.33
CA PHE A 267 -0.62 -3.49 -7.67
C PHE A 267 0.19 -2.64 -8.66
N VAL A 268 1.51 -2.60 -8.51
CA VAL A 268 2.40 -1.87 -9.43
C VAL A 268 2.38 -2.52 -10.82
N LEU A 269 2.52 -3.84 -10.90
CA LEU A 269 2.39 -4.63 -12.13
C LEU A 269 1.02 -4.41 -12.79
N PHE A 270 -0.06 -4.46 -12.01
CA PHE A 270 -1.41 -4.11 -12.48
C PHE A 270 -1.48 -2.72 -13.11
N LYS A 271 -0.90 -1.71 -12.47
CA LYS A 271 -0.89 -0.34 -13.03
C LYS A 271 -0.08 -0.24 -14.32
N VAL A 272 1.04 -0.95 -14.43
CA VAL A 272 1.85 -0.97 -15.65
C VAL A 272 1.15 -1.73 -16.77
N ASP A 273 0.60 -2.91 -16.48
CA ASP A 273 -0.17 -3.74 -17.41
C ASP A 273 -1.40 -3.01 -17.97
N ASN A 274 -2.13 -2.28 -17.12
CA ASN A 274 -3.26 -1.46 -17.57
C ASN A 274 -2.87 -0.45 -18.65
N ARG A 275 -1.64 0.10 -18.61
CA ARG A 275 -1.15 1.02 -19.65
C ARG A 275 -0.82 0.28 -20.94
N LEU A 276 -0.38 -0.97 -20.88
CA LEU A 276 -0.21 -1.82 -22.06
C LEU A 276 -1.57 -2.15 -22.68
N GLU A 277 -2.56 -2.52 -21.85
CA GLU A 277 -3.93 -2.80 -22.30
C GLU A 277 -4.61 -1.56 -22.89
N ASP A 278 -4.41 -0.37 -22.31
CA ASP A 278 -4.90 0.89 -22.90
C ASP A 278 -4.41 1.09 -24.34
N ILE A 279 -3.12 0.85 -24.60
CA ILE A 279 -2.55 1.02 -25.93
C ILE A 279 -3.07 -0.05 -26.89
N LYS A 280 -3.31 -1.28 -26.41
CA LYS A 280 -3.90 -2.36 -27.23
C LYS A 280 -5.35 -2.06 -27.60
N LEU A 281 -6.15 -1.58 -26.65
CA LEU A 281 -7.59 -1.38 -26.80
C LEU A 281 -7.93 -0.07 -27.53
N TYR A 282 -7.24 1.02 -27.21
CA TYR A 282 -7.58 2.36 -27.71
C TYR A 282 -6.54 2.92 -28.69
N GLY A 283 -5.50 2.15 -29.00
CA GLY A 283 -4.37 2.61 -29.80
C GLY A 283 -3.39 3.47 -29.00
N GLY A 284 -2.26 3.82 -29.62
CA GLY A 284 -1.22 4.63 -29.00
C GLY A 284 0.15 4.42 -29.65
N SER A 285 1.17 5.05 -29.06
CA SER A 285 2.53 4.96 -29.58
C SER A 285 3.15 3.58 -29.36
N LYS A 286 3.61 2.93 -30.43
CA LYS A 286 4.40 1.68 -30.37
C LYS A 286 5.72 1.85 -29.61
N ALA A 287 6.29 3.04 -29.58
CA ALA A 287 7.49 3.33 -28.79
C ALA A 287 7.16 3.38 -27.29
N LYS A 288 6.06 4.05 -26.93
CA LYS A 288 5.54 4.08 -25.55
C LYS A 288 5.21 2.66 -25.05
N TYR A 289 4.57 1.85 -25.89
CA TYR A 289 4.30 0.44 -25.56
C TYR A 289 5.57 -0.33 -25.22
N ARG A 290 6.61 -0.22 -26.06
CA ARG A 290 7.91 -0.89 -25.82
C ARG A 290 8.55 -0.47 -24.49
N ILE A 291 8.53 0.83 -24.17
CA ILE A 291 9.09 1.34 -22.89
C ILE A 291 8.32 0.79 -21.69
N ILE A 292 6.99 0.80 -21.75
CA ILE A 292 6.14 0.27 -20.67
C ILE A 292 6.33 -1.24 -20.54
N LYS A 293 6.49 -1.96 -21.65
CA LYS A 293 6.74 -3.40 -21.65
C LYS A 293 8.09 -3.74 -21.01
N LEU A 294 9.15 -2.97 -21.30
CA LEU A 294 10.43 -3.13 -20.61
C LEU A 294 10.32 -2.90 -19.10
N LEU A 295 9.52 -1.93 -18.67
CA LEU A 295 9.25 -1.72 -17.24
C LEU A 295 8.45 -2.90 -16.65
N PHE A 296 7.45 -3.40 -17.37
CA PHE A 296 6.68 -4.59 -16.97
C PHE A 296 7.59 -5.80 -16.79
N ASP A 297 8.42 -6.10 -17.78
CA ASP A 297 9.37 -7.22 -17.75
C ASP A 297 10.33 -7.10 -16.57
N TYR A 298 10.89 -5.90 -16.35
CA TYR A 298 11.74 -5.65 -15.18
C TYR A 298 11.03 -5.87 -13.84
N LEU A 299 9.76 -5.48 -13.72
CA LEU A 299 8.99 -5.71 -12.50
C LEU A 299 8.65 -7.20 -12.30
N THR A 300 8.38 -7.93 -13.38
CA THR A 300 8.15 -9.38 -13.35
C THR A 300 9.43 -10.13 -12.96
N ASP A 301 10.59 -9.79 -13.54
CA ASP A 301 11.88 -10.35 -13.13
C ASP A 301 12.13 -10.13 -11.63
N MET A 302 11.74 -8.96 -11.11
CA MET A 302 11.85 -8.67 -9.68
C MET A 302 10.88 -9.50 -8.82
N GLN A 303 9.65 -9.72 -9.29
CA GLN A 303 8.70 -10.61 -8.65
C GLN A 303 9.22 -12.06 -8.64
N ASP A 304 9.85 -12.51 -9.71
CA ASP A 304 10.44 -13.85 -9.79
C ASP A 304 11.55 -14.04 -8.76
N ILE A 305 12.41 -13.03 -8.55
CA ILE A 305 13.44 -13.08 -7.49
C ILE A 305 12.82 -13.16 -6.09
N ILE A 306 11.72 -12.44 -5.84
CA ILE A 306 10.97 -12.53 -4.58
C ILE A 306 10.45 -13.96 -4.38
N THR A 307 9.81 -14.52 -5.40
CA THR A 307 9.27 -15.88 -5.42
C THR A 307 10.37 -16.90 -5.16
N GLU A 308 11.48 -16.83 -5.88
CA GLU A 308 12.64 -17.72 -5.70
C GLU A 308 13.19 -17.65 -4.27
N ALA A 309 13.33 -16.44 -3.71
CA ALA A 309 13.87 -16.25 -2.37
C ALA A 309 12.99 -16.92 -1.30
N ILE A 310 11.67 -16.72 -1.36
CA ILE A 310 10.73 -17.33 -0.41
C ILE A 310 10.68 -18.86 -0.60
N GLN A 311 10.67 -19.34 -1.85
CA GLN A 311 10.66 -20.78 -2.17
C GLN A 311 11.87 -21.55 -1.62
N THR A 312 13.00 -20.89 -1.36
CA THR A 312 14.14 -21.54 -0.70
C THR A 312 13.85 -22.02 0.72
N GLN A 313 12.76 -21.55 1.33
CA GLN A 313 12.36 -21.85 2.70
C GLN A 313 11.00 -22.58 2.68
N PRO A 314 10.97 -23.92 2.73
CA PRO A 314 9.74 -24.72 2.54
C PRO A 314 8.60 -24.45 3.54
N GLN A 315 8.90 -23.77 4.65
CA GLN A 315 7.94 -23.41 5.70
C GLN A 315 7.13 -22.14 5.42
N PHE A 316 7.45 -21.43 4.34
CA PHE A 316 6.73 -20.22 3.94
C PHE A 316 5.85 -20.48 2.72
N GLU A 317 4.67 -19.90 2.77
CA GLU A 317 3.80 -19.76 1.64
C GLU A 317 4.30 -18.65 0.72
N VAL A 318 4.29 -18.95 -0.57
CA VAL A 318 4.82 -18.08 -1.63
C VAL A 318 3.65 -17.31 -2.22
N PRO A 319 3.66 -15.97 -2.24
CA PRO A 319 2.62 -15.17 -2.89
C PRO A 319 2.48 -15.53 -4.37
N GLY A 320 1.25 -15.44 -4.90
CA GLY A 320 0.99 -15.67 -6.30
C GLY A 320 1.68 -14.64 -7.20
N ASP A 321 2.24 -15.12 -8.31
CA ASP A 321 2.76 -14.24 -9.34
C ASP A 321 1.63 -13.50 -10.07
N TYR A 322 1.97 -12.38 -10.72
CA TYR A 322 0.99 -11.55 -11.39
C TYR A 322 0.26 -12.27 -12.53
N GLU A 323 0.92 -13.21 -13.23
CA GLU A 323 0.31 -13.95 -14.33
C GLU A 323 -0.79 -14.90 -13.81
N HIS A 324 -0.51 -15.62 -12.73
CA HIS A 324 -1.46 -16.45 -12.01
C HIS A 324 -2.64 -15.61 -11.51
N ILE A 325 -2.39 -14.51 -10.81
CA ILE A 325 -3.42 -13.61 -10.29
C ILE A 325 -4.32 -13.07 -11.43
N LYS A 326 -3.72 -12.67 -12.56
CA LYS A 326 -4.49 -12.21 -13.72
C LYS A 326 -5.38 -13.32 -14.31
N LYS A 327 -4.95 -14.59 -14.26
CA LYS A 327 -5.76 -15.73 -14.75
C LYS A 327 -6.97 -16.00 -13.85
N LEU A 328 -6.87 -15.78 -12.54
CA LEU A 328 -7.95 -16.05 -11.58
C LEU A 328 -9.26 -15.32 -11.91
N VAL A 329 -9.19 -14.13 -12.48
CA VAL A 329 -10.38 -13.32 -12.79
C VAL A 329 -11.05 -13.69 -14.12
N LYS A 330 -10.49 -14.63 -14.90
CA LYS A 330 -11.06 -15.04 -16.19
C LYS A 330 -12.46 -15.66 -16.00
N GLY A 331 -13.48 -15.03 -16.57
CA GLY A 331 -14.88 -15.46 -16.39
C GLY A 331 -15.51 -15.06 -15.05
N VAL A 332 -14.82 -14.20 -14.29
CA VAL A 332 -15.29 -13.61 -13.03
C VAL A 332 -15.59 -12.13 -13.22
N ILE A 333 -14.59 -11.36 -13.64
CA ILE A 333 -14.71 -9.91 -13.89
C ILE A 333 -13.87 -9.52 -15.10
N GLY A 334 -14.34 -8.54 -15.88
CA GLY A 334 -13.64 -8.12 -17.10
C GLY A 334 -12.41 -7.27 -16.81
N TYR A 335 -11.32 -7.47 -17.57
CA TYR A 335 -10.09 -6.68 -17.45
C TYR A 335 -10.27 -5.18 -17.72
N GLY A 336 -11.36 -4.79 -18.37
CA GLY A 336 -11.76 -3.38 -18.54
C GLY A 336 -12.12 -2.68 -17.22
N ASN A 337 -12.44 -3.44 -16.17
CA ASN A 337 -12.68 -2.90 -14.84
C ASN A 337 -11.34 -2.62 -14.15
N LYS A 338 -10.76 -1.44 -14.42
CA LYS A 338 -9.40 -1.06 -14.00
C LYS A 338 -9.32 0.23 -13.19
N MET A 339 -10.47 0.78 -12.79
CA MET A 339 -10.55 1.99 -11.97
C MET A 339 -10.25 1.63 -10.51
N GLY A 340 -9.48 2.47 -9.81
CA GLY A 340 -8.97 2.12 -8.47
C GLY A 340 -8.10 0.88 -8.54
N GLU A 341 -8.37 -0.11 -7.70
CA GLU A 341 -7.76 -1.44 -7.70
C GLU A 341 -8.33 -2.31 -8.82
N GLY A 342 -9.51 -1.99 -9.35
CA GLY A 342 -10.13 -2.69 -10.47
C GLY A 342 -10.29 -4.19 -10.22
N TRP A 343 -10.09 -4.98 -11.26
CA TRP A 343 -10.17 -6.45 -11.20
C TRP A 343 -9.12 -7.08 -10.28
N LEU A 344 -8.01 -6.38 -9.97
CA LEU A 344 -6.98 -6.89 -9.07
C LEU A 344 -7.55 -7.17 -7.67
N LEU A 345 -8.44 -6.31 -7.17
CA LEU A 345 -9.08 -6.53 -5.85
C LEU A 345 -9.87 -7.85 -5.82
N THR A 346 -10.57 -8.17 -6.92
CA THR A 346 -11.27 -9.45 -7.06
C THR A 346 -10.29 -10.62 -7.13
N ALA A 347 -9.17 -10.43 -7.85
CA ALA A 347 -8.13 -11.42 -8.01
C ALA A 347 -7.43 -11.75 -6.69
N GLU A 348 -7.07 -10.74 -5.89
CA GLU A 348 -6.46 -10.92 -4.56
C GLU A 348 -7.37 -11.73 -3.63
N MET A 349 -8.70 -11.53 -3.69
CA MET A 349 -9.63 -12.34 -2.89
C MET A 349 -9.66 -13.81 -3.33
N LEU A 350 -9.57 -14.08 -4.64
CA LEU A 350 -9.50 -15.44 -5.17
C LEU A 350 -8.16 -16.11 -4.81
N GLU A 351 -7.06 -15.36 -4.93
CA GLU A 351 -5.71 -15.82 -4.56
C GLU A 351 -5.66 -16.19 -3.08
N LEU A 352 -6.17 -15.33 -2.20
CA LEU A 352 -6.23 -15.60 -0.76
C LEU A 352 -7.05 -16.85 -0.44
N ALA A 353 -8.19 -17.05 -1.12
CA ALA A 353 -8.98 -18.26 -0.94
C ALA A 353 -8.24 -19.53 -1.42
N GLU A 354 -7.54 -19.45 -2.55
CA GLU A 354 -6.69 -20.54 -3.07
C GLU A 354 -5.54 -20.87 -2.09
N ALA A 355 -4.92 -19.84 -1.51
CA ALA A 355 -3.89 -19.88 -0.47
C ALA A 355 -4.38 -20.33 0.92
N GLY A 356 -5.68 -20.63 1.07
CA GLY A 356 -6.26 -21.07 2.35
C GLY A 356 -6.52 -19.94 3.36
N TYR A 357 -6.42 -18.68 2.97
CA TYR A 357 -6.95 -17.52 3.70
C TYR A 357 -8.41 -17.28 3.32
N GLU A 358 -9.24 -18.28 3.61
CA GLU A 358 -10.66 -18.34 3.23
C GLU A 358 -11.48 -17.23 3.90
N ASN A 359 -11.05 -16.72 5.06
CA ASN A 359 -11.71 -15.60 5.75
C ASN A 359 -11.08 -14.30 5.30
N ILE A 360 -11.86 -13.40 4.69
CA ILE A 360 -11.30 -12.21 4.05
C ILE A 360 -12.02 -10.95 4.57
N VAL A 361 -11.26 -10.03 5.14
CA VAL A 361 -11.73 -8.69 5.45
C VAL A 361 -11.47 -7.80 4.24
N CYS A 362 -12.53 -7.33 3.61
CA CYS A 362 -12.44 -6.34 2.53
C CYS A 362 -12.59 -4.94 3.12
N ALA A 363 -11.47 -4.27 3.35
CA ALA A 363 -11.39 -2.94 3.94
C ALA A 363 -11.75 -1.86 2.89
N GLN A 364 -12.93 -1.26 3.05
CA GLN A 364 -13.46 -0.31 2.08
C GLN A 364 -13.76 1.03 2.75
N PRO A 365 -13.33 2.16 2.18
CA PRO A 365 -13.75 3.45 2.65
C PRO A 365 -15.12 3.84 2.12
N PHE A 366 -15.84 4.67 2.88
CA PHE A 366 -17.05 5.30 2.39
C PHE A 366 -16.80 6.04 1.06
N GLY A 367 -17.73 5.87 0.11
CA GLY A 367 -17.67 6.51 -1.20
C GLY A 367 -16.69 5.88 -2.20
N CYS A 368 -16.11 4.70 -1.91
CA CYS A 368 -15.21 4.00 -2.82
C CYS A 368 -15.97 3.18 -3.88
N LEU A 369 -16.28 3.80 -5.03
CA LEU A 369 -16.96 3.13 -6.15
C LEU A 369 -16.22 1.86 -6.63
N PRO A 370 -14.88 1.87 -6.86
CA PRO A 370 -14.16 0.66 -7.26
C PRO A 370 -14.37 -0.51 -6.31
N ASN A 371 -14.28 -0.27 -4.99
CA ASN A 371 -14.43 -1.34 -4.01
C ASN A 371 -15.89 -1.83 -3.91
N HIS A 372 -16.88 -0.94 -4.06
CA HIS A 372 -18.27 -1.36 -4.18
C HIS A 372 -18.52 -2.30 -5.37
N ILE A 373 -17.87 -2.08 -6.52
CA ILE A 373 -18.06 -2.89 -7.73
C ILE A 373 -17.20 -4.17 -7.69
N CYS A 374 -15.88 -4.03 -7.51
CA CYS A 374 -14.92 -5.12 -7.63
C CYS A 374 -14.69 -5.90 -6.33
N GLY A 375 -14.91 -5.26 -5.18
CA GLY A 375 -14.80 -5.86 -3.86
C GLY A 375 -16.15 -6.44 -3.44
N LYS A 376 -16.98 -5.60 -2.82
CA LYS A 376 -18.31 -5.98 -2.31
C LYS A 376 -19.21 -6.60 -3.38
N GLY A 377 -19.24 -6.04 -4.58
CA GLY A 377 -20.07 -6.54 -5.69
C GLY A 377 -19.70 -7.94 -6.16
N MET A 378 -18.46 -8.38 -5.95
CA MET A 378 -17.97 -9.69 -6.39
C MET A 378 -18.07 -10.79 -5.33
N VAL A 379 -18.43 -10.46 -4.08
CA VAL A 379 -18.49 -11.44 -2.98
C VAL A 379 -19.35 -12.65 -3.33
N HIS A 380 -20.55 -12.43 -3.87
CA HIS A 380 -21.43 -13.54 -4.26
C HIS A 380 -20.85 -14.40 -5.38
N ARG A 381 -20.18 -13.78 -6.36
CA ARG A 381 -19.56 -14.50 -7.48
C ARG A 381 -18.36 -15.33 -7.00
N ILE A 382 -17.54 -14.77 -6.12
CA ILE A 382 -16.39 -15.48 -5.51
C ILE A 382 -16.89 -16.66 -4.68
N LYS A 383 -17.89 -16.45 -3.82
CA LYS A 383 -18.46 -17.52 -2.99
C LYS A 383 -19.10 -18.66 -3.82
N ALA A 384 -19.62 -18.36 -5.00
CA ALA A 384 -20.13 -19.37 -5.92
C ALA A 384 -19.03 -20.17 -6.64
N LEU A 385 -17.79 -19.68 -6.66
CA LEU A 385 -16.63 -20.37 -7.22
C LEU A 385 -15.87 -21.13 -6.13
N ASP A 386 -15.81 -20.58 -4.92
CA ASP A 386 -15.24 -21.21 -3.74
C ASP A 386 -16.15 -21.00 -2.53
N GLU A 387 -16.90 -22.05 -2.15
CA GLU A 387 -17.87 -22.00 -1.05
C GLU A 387 -17.21 -21.76 0.32
N ARG A 388 -15.90 -21.99 0.42
CA ARG A 388 -15.12 -21.76 1.65
C ARG A 388 -14.90 -20.28 1.91
N ALA A 389 -14.98 -19.44 0.87
CA ALA A 389 -14.76 -18.00 0.97
C ALA A 389 -15.78 -17.34 1.92
N ASN A 390 -15.27 -16.81 3.03
CA ASN A 390 -15.99 -16.09 4.07
C ASN A 390 -15.55 -14.62 4.06
N ILE A 391 -16.14 -13.83 3.18
CA ILE A 391 -15.73 -12.45 2.91
C ILE A 391 -16.63 -11.46 3.64
N VAL A 392 -16.06 -10.57 4.45
CA VAL A 392 -16.77 -9.48 5.13
C VAL A 392 -16.26 -8.10 4.66
N PRO A 393 -17.09 -7.33 3.94
CA PRO A 393 -16.77 -5.94 3.62
C PRO A 393 -16.94 -5.05 4.85
N ILE A 394 -15.90 -4.33 5.26
CA ILE A 394 -15.92 -3.41 6.41
C ILE A 394 -15.78 -1.98 5.91
N ASP A 395 -16.83 -1.19 6.16
CA ASP A 395 -16.90 0.23 5.79
C ASP A 395 -16.18 1.08 6.85
N TYR A 396 -15.14 1.79 6.43
CA TYR A 396 -14.40 2.77 7.23
C TYR A 396 -14.82 4.20 6.84
N ASP A 397 -15.22 4.98 7.83
CA ASP A 397 -15.79 6.31 7.69
C ASP A 397 -15.67 7.06 9.04
N PRO A 398 -15.56 8.41 9.07
CA PRO A 398 -15.53 9.17 10.32
C PRO A 398 -16.76 8.98 11.21
N SER A 399 -17.93 8.64 10.66
CA SER A 399 -19.18 8.44 11.41
C SER A 399 -19.38 6.99 11.87
N ALA A 400 -18.63 6.03 11.32
CA ALA A 400 -18.77 4.63 11.65
C ALA A 400 -18.07 4.32 12.99
N THR A 401 -18.79 3.69 13.92
CA THR A 401 -18.20 3.33 15.20
C THR A 401 -17.24 2.13 15.04
N ARG A 402 -16.05 2.25 15.64
CA ARG A 402 -15.06 1.17 15.71
C ARG A 402 -15.66 -0.14 16.22
N VAL A 403 -16.52 -0.06 17.23
CA VAL A 403 -17.21 -1.23 17.83
C VAL A 403 -18.05 -1.99 16.80
N ASN A 404 -18.77 -1.29 15.91
CA ASN A 404 -19.59 -1.96 14.90
C ASN A 404 -18.72 -2.72 13.89
N GLN A 405 -17.63 -2.11 13.45
CA GLN A 405 -16.67 -2.73 12.53
C GLN A 405 -16.03 -3.98 13.15
N GLU A 406 -15.53 -3.86 14.39
CA GLU A 406 -14.93 -4.98 15.12
C GLU A 406 -15.92 -6.12 15.38
N ASN A 407 -17.19 -5.81 15.69
CA ASN A 407 -18.20 -6.83 15.92
C ASN A 407 -18.48 -7.65 14.65
N ARG A 408 -18.52 -7.02 13.47
CA ARG A 408 -18.68 -7.73 12.19
C ARG A 408 -17.51 -8.67 11.92
N ILE A 409 -16.28 -8.24 12.23
CA ILE A 409 -15.09 -9.09 12.10
C ILE A 409 -15.14 -10.24 13.13
N LYS A 410 -15.49 -9.97 14.40
CA LYS A 410 -15.64 -10.99 15.45
C LYS A 410 -16.66 -12.06 15.07
N LEU A 411 -17.77 -11.69 14.44
CA LEU A 411 -18.77 -12.63 13.93
C LEU A 411 -18.20 -13.52 12.81
N MET A 412 -17.44 -12.95 11.86
CA MET A 412 -16.71 -13.73 10.84
C MET A 412 -15.73 -14.72 11.49
N LEU A 413 -14.98 -14.25 12.50
CA LEU A 413 -14.01 -15.08 13.23
C LEU A 413 -14.67 -16.20 14.04
N ALA A 414 -15.86 -15.98 14.60
CA ALA A 414 -16.61 -17.03 15.30
C ALA A 414 -16.91 -18.21 14.36
N VAL A 415 -17.42 -17.92 13.17
CA VAL A 415 -17.66 -18.94 12.12
C VAL A 415 -16.34 -19.60 11.69
N ALA A 416 -15.27 -18.83 11.54
CA ALA A 416 -13.96 -19.34 11.18
C ALA A 416 -13.41 -20.34 12.21
N ARG A 417 -13.56 -20.04 13.51
CA ARG A 417 -13.14 -20.90 14.62
C ARG A 417 -13.95 -22.20 14.66
N GLU A 418 -15.25 -22.15 14.42
CA GLU A 418 -16.09 -23.36 14.30
C GLU A 418 -15.64 -24.25 13.15
N ASN A 419 -15.34 -23.65 11.98
CA ASN A 419 -14.87 -24.39 10.81
C ASN A 419 -13.48 -25.00 11.04
N LEU A 420 -12.58 -24.27 11.70
CA LEU A 420 -11.26 -24.78 12.08
C LEU A 420 -11.39 -25.97 13.04
N ALA A 421 -12.23 -25.87 14.08
CA ALA A 421 -12.47 -26.96 15.02
C ALA A 421 -13.04 -28.22 14.33
N LYS A 422 -13.95 -28.06 13.36
CA LYS A 422 -14.47 -29.17 12.55
C LYS A 422 -13.37 -29.83 11.72
N LYS A 423 -12.51 -29.05 11.05
CA LYS A 423 -11.37 -29.56 10.25
C LYS A 423 -10.38 -30.32 11.15
N THR A 424 -9.93 -29.72 12.25
CA THR A 424 -8.98 -30.34 13.18
C THR A 424 -9.53 -31.60 13.88
N ASN A 425 -10.85 -31.70 14.10
CA ASN A 425 -11.46 -32.91 14.65
C ASN A 425 -11.67 -34.01 13.62
N ALA A 426 -11.78 -33.69 12.32
CA ALA A 426 -11.89 -34.68 11.25
C ALA A 426 -10.53 -35.32 10.88
N GLU A 427 -9.43 -34.63 11.19
CA GLU A 427 -8.05 -35.08 10.94
C GLU A 427 -7.45 -35.90 12.10
N LYS A 428 -8.13 -35.95 13.25
CA LYS A 428 -7.80 -36.80 14.40
C LYS A 428 -8.59 -38.09 14.34
#